data_AF-A0A4E0QZ82-F1
#
_entry.id   AF-A0A4E0QZ82-F1
#
_cell.length_a   1.000
_cell.length_b   1.000
_cell.length_c   1.000
_cell.angle_alpha   90.00
_cell.angle_beta   90.00
_cell.angle_gamma   90.00
#
_symmetry.space_group_name_H-M   'P 1'
#
loop_
_entity.id
_entity.type
_entity.pdbx_description
1 polymer ?
#
loop_
_entity_poly.entity_id
_entity_poly.type
_entity_poly.pdbx_seq_one_letter_code
_entity_poly.pdbx_strand_id
1 'polypeptide(L)'
;MPEDPNVFYLKLSEAVIQDYKSLISETRRKFAPIKDAAEKQIAWIRSQMNLNDNMQKAFISSNKLLLEPFLNGCLTKQQKIVIISLTAVQKFITNSCLSEEGAGAVVGILWNLMCSNIEEVRVLQTTILLLTASSLVRDSLLAKAFTLCLRLHASKTPATVNTAAAAVRQCASAVFDRVVKDEVSSGNKTLRSEDVAPVNIADLSPVSRDAYRLFQDICALLSDESPTWLTGITEFSRALGLELIESLVLHYPGLFRQVSLS
;
A
#
# COMPACT_ATOMS: atom_id res chain seq x y z
N MET A 1 -17.51 15.61 -17.79
CA MET A 1 -16.77 15.20 -18.99
C MET A 1 -15.45 14.61 -18.51
N PRO A 2 -15.05 13.39 -18.91
CA PRO A 2 -13.73 12.89 -18.57
C PRO A 2 -12.69 13.84 -19.20
N GLU A 3 -11.76 14.37 -18.40
CA GLU A 3 -10.63 15.15 -18.91
C GLU A 3 -9.84 14.30 -19.90
N ASP A 4 -9.38 14.90 -21.00
CA ASP A 4 -8.49 14.24 -21.96
C ASP A 4 -7.31 13.61 -21.19
N PRO A 5 -7.04 12.29 -21.33
CA PRO A 5 -5.97 11.62 -20.62
C PRO A 5 -4.63 12.37 -20.70
N ASN A 6 -4.34 13.00 -21.83
CA ASN A 6 -3.11 13.78 -22.01
C ASN A 6 -3.08 15.03 -21.11
N VAL A 7 -4.21 15.74 -20.96
CA VAL A 7 -4.31 16.92 -20.09
C VAL A 7 -4.11 16.53 -18.62
N PHE A 8 -4.62 15.37 -18.23
CA PHE A 8 -4.41 14.82 -16.89
C PHE A 8 -2.92 14.53 -16.61
N TYR A 9 -2.24 13.83 -17.52
CA TYR A 9 -0.81 13.50 -17.35
C TYR A 9 0.09 14.73 -17.43
N LEU A 10 -0.29 15.77 -18.16
CA LEU A 10 0.41 17.06 -18.16
C LEU A 10 0.32 17.74 -16.79
N LYS A 11 -0.87 17.84 -16.20
CA LYS A 11 -1.06 18.37 -14.84
C LYS A 11 -0.28 17.57 -13.80
N LEU A 12 -0.29 16.24 -13.91
CA LEU A 12 0.47 15.36 -13.03
C LEU A 12 1.98 15.62 -13.15
N SER A 13 2.47 15.78 -14.38
CA SER A 13 3.88 16.06 -14.66
C SER A 13 4.33 17.39 -14.06
N GLU A 14 3.52 18.43 -14.18
CA GLU A 14 3.77 19.74 -13.55
C GLU A 14 3.79 19.64 -12.02
N ALA A 15 2.84 18.91 -11.43
CA ALA A 15 2.79 18.68 -9.99
C ALA A 15 4.04 17.93 -9.47
N VAL A 16 4.46 16.88 -10.19
CA VAL A 16 5.67 16.09 -9.85
C VAL A 16 6.94 16.95 -10.02
N ILE A 17 7.04 17.78 -11.06
CA ILE A 17 8.14 18.74 -11.22
C ILE A 17 8.20 19.69 -10.03
N GLN A 18 7.06 20.16 -9.54
CA GLN A 18 7.01 21.06 -8.39
C GLN A 18 7.45 20.35 -7.09
N ASP A 19 7.11 19.08 -6.91
CA ASP A 19 7.59 18.27 -5.78
C ASP A 19 9.11 18.08 -5.84
N TYR A 20 9.69 17.80 -7.01
CA TYR A 20 11.14 17.72 -7.17
C TYR A 20 11.85 19.04 -6.86
N LYS A 21 11.30 20.17 -7.31
CA LYS A 21 11.86 21.50 -6.96
C LYS A 21 11.84 21.74 -5.45
N SER A 22 10.76 21.31 -4.79
CA SER A 22 10.64 21.39 -3.32
C SER A 22 11.63 20.47 -2.61
N LEU A 23 11.85 19.27 -3.16
CA LEU A 23 12.87 18.34 -2.65
C LEU A 23 14.29 18.91 -2.82
N ILE A 24 14.60 19.51 -3.97
CA ILE A 24 15.89 20.15 -4.26
C ILE A 24 16.16 21.33 -3.33
N SER A 25 15.14 22.16 -3.07
CA SER A 25 15.28 23.35 -2.22
C SER A 25 15.53 23.02 -0.76
N GLU A 26 15.02 21.87 -0.29
CA GLU A 26 15.23 21.38 1.08
C GLU A 26 16.55 20.58 1.22
N THR A 27 16.92 19.77 0.22
CA THR A 27 18.14 18.94 0.23
C THR A 27 19.43 19.74 0.05
N ARG A 28 19.40 20.78 -0.80
CA ARG A 28 20.52 21.69 -1.11
C ARG A 28 21.84 20.92 -1.32
N ARG A 29 22.92 21.36 -0.66
CA ARG A 29 24.25 20.74 -0.71
C ARG A 29 24.43 19.56 0.25
N LYS A 30 23.54 19.40 1.23
CA LYS A 30 23.66 18.34 2.25
C LYS A 30 23.43 16.95 1.66
N PHE A 31 22.55 16.85 0.67
CA PHE A 31 22.22 15.60 -0.02
C PHE A 31 22.35 15.78 -1.53
N ALA A 32 23.57 16.10 -1.99
CA ALA A 32 23.87 16.31 -3.41
C ALA A 32 23.39 15.16 -4.33
N PRO A 33 23.52 13.86 -3.96
CA PRO A 33 23.02 12.78 -4.81
C PRO A 33 21.51 12.82 -5.06
N ILE A 34 20.71 13.21 -4.05
CA ILE A 34 19.25 13.32 -4.16
C ILE A 34 18.89 14.50 -5.05
N LYS A 35 19.59 15.63 -4.88
CA LYS A 35 19.43 16.82 -5.72
C LYS A 35 19.71 16.50 -7.19
N ASP A 36 20.85 15.90 -7.48
CA ASP A 36 21.27 15.61 -8.85
C ASP A 36 20.34 14.61 -9.54
N ALA A 37 19.85 13.61 -8.78
CA ALA A 37 18.85 12.68 -9.27
C ALA A 37 17.52 13.38 -9.59
N ALA A 38 17.04 14.26 -8.71
CA ALA A 38 15.81 15.03 -8.94
C ALA A 38 15.94 15.99 -10.14
N GLU A 39 17.08 16.66 -10.32
CA GLU A 39 17.33 17.53 -11.48
C GLU A 39 17.31 16.76 -12.81
N LYS A 40 17.90 15.56 -12.83
CA LYS A 40 17.83 14.64 -13.98
C LYS A 40 16.39 14.25 -14.30
N GLN A 41 15.58 13.91 -13.30
CA GLN A 41 14.18 13.55 -13.52
C GLN A 41 13.33 14.72 -14.03
N ILE A 42 13.59 15.95 -13.55
CA ILE A 42 12.91 17.16 -14.08
C ILE A 42 13.20 17.34 -15.58
N ALA A 43 14.48 17.20 -15.98
CA ALA A 43 14.87 17.34 -17.38
C ALA A 43 14.20 16.27 -18.25
N TRP A 44 14.15 15.03 -17.76
CA TRP A 44 13.48 13.93 -18.44
C TRP A 44 11.98 14.19 -18.61
N ILE A 45 11.25 14.57 -17.54
CA ILE A 45 9.80 14.84 -17.63
C ILE A 45 9.51 15.94 -18.66
N ARG A 46 10.29 17.03 -18.64
CA ARG A 46 10.12 18.13 -19.61
C ARG A 46 10.33 17.67 -21.06
N SER A 47 11.31 16.79 -21.29
CA SER A 47 11.52 16.20 -22.61
C SER A 47 10.32 15.37 -23.05
N GLN A 48 9.74 14.58 -22.15
CA GLN A 48 8.56 13.76 -22.45
C GLN A 48 7.30 14.62 -22.70
N MET A 49 7.11 15.71 -21.95
CA MET A 49 6.02 16.66 -22.17
C MET A 49 6.06 17.30 -23.56
N ASN A 50 7.25 17.51 -24.12
CA ASN A 50 7.40 18.10 -25.46
C ASN A 50 7.15 17.10 -26.60
N LEU A 51 7.30 15.80 -26.34
CA LEU A 51 7.16 14.76 -27.36
C LEU A 51 5.69 14.39 -27.64
N ASN A 52 4.76 14.75 -26.74
CA ASN A 52 3.30 14.49 -26.84
C ASN A 52 2.89 13.01 -27.09
N ASP A 53 3.82 12.07 -26.95
CA ASP A 53 3.55 10.65 -27.12
C ASP A 53 3.18 10.02 -25.75
N ASN A 54 2.35 8.96 -25.78
CA ASN A 54 1.64 8.34 -24.64
C ASN A 54 2.33 8.45 -23.27
N MET A 55 2.15 9.59 -22.58
CA MET A 55 2.88 9.94 -21.35
C MET A 55 2.69 8.92 -20.23
N GLN A 56 1.50 8.31 -20.16
CA GLN A 56 1.20 7.24 -19.22
C GLN A 56 2.21 6.08 -19.31
N LYS A 57 2.51 5.61 -20.53
CA LYS A 57 3.44 4.50 -20.74
C LYS A 57 4.87 4.88 -20.35
N ALA A 58 5.27 6.12 -20.64
CA ALA A 58 6.58 6.64 -20.26
C ALA A 58 6.73 6.74 -18.73
N PHE A 59 5.69 7.21 -18.03
CA PHE A 59 5.68 7.28 -16.56
C PHE A 59 5.76 5.90 -15.91
N ILE A 60 5.03 4.92 -16.44
CA ILE A 60 5.04 3.55 -15.92
C ILE A 60 6.40 2.87 -16.21
N SER A 61 6.95 3.05 -17.42
CA SER A 61 8.25 2.45 -17.79
C SER A 61 9.42 3.03 -17.01
N SER A 62 9.36 4.32 -16.67
CA SER A 62 10.40 5.02 -15.90
C SER A 62 10.06 5.13 -14.41
N ASN A 63 9.05 4.39 -13.92
CA ASN A 63 8.52 4.54 -12.57
C ASN A 63 9.61 4.43 -11.48
N LYS A 64 10.53 3.48 -11.62
CA LYS A 64 11.63 3.28 -10.66
C LYS A 64 12.53 4.51 -10.54
N LEU A 65 12.94 5.07 -11.68
CA LEU A 65 13.83 6.24 -11.73
C LEU A 65 13.12 7.51 -11.23
N LEU A 66 11.82 7.61 -11.44
CA LEU A 66 11.00 8.73 -10.95
C LEU A 66 10.77 8.63 -9.43
N LEU A 67 10.63 7.45 -8.87
CA LEU A 67 10.43 7.31 -7.43
C LEU A 67 11.73 7.44 -6.64
N GLU A 68 12.86 7.02 -7.20
CA GLU A 68 14.16 6.94 -6.51
C GLU A 68 14.54 8.22 -5.73
N PRO A 69 14.44 9.45 -6.26
CA PRO A 69 14.79 10.65 -5.50
C PRO A 69 13.92 10.84 -4.25
N PHE A 70 12.62 10.54 -4.34
CA PHE A 70 11.70 10.63 -3.22
C PHE A 70 11.93 9.52 -2.20
N LEU A 71 12.17 8.28 -2.65
CA LEU A 71 12.49 7.16 -1.76
C LEU A 71 13.79 7.43 -0.99
N ASN A 72 14.82 7.94 -1.67
CA ASN A 72 16.06 8.36 -1.03
C ASN A 72 15.86 9.57 -0.10
N GLY A 73 14.95 10.48 -0.46
CA GLY A 73 14.48 11.57 0.41
C GLY A 73 13.93 11.05 1.73
N CYS A 74 13.10 10.01 1.71
CA CYS A 74 12.59 9.36 2.91
C CYS A 74 13.70 8.73 3.77
N LEU A 75 14.74 8.17 3.15
CA LEU A 75 15.88 7.57 3.87
C LEU A 75 16.76 8.59 4.61
N THR A 76 16.67 9.88 4.29
CA THR A 76 17.41 10.94 5.00
C THR A 76 16.98 11.09 6.46
N LYS A 77 15.79 10.58 6.82
CA LYS A 77 15.19 10.71 8.16
C LYS A 77 14.94 12.16 8.61
N GLN A 78 15.07 13.13 7.72
CA GLN A 78 14.76 14.53 8.01
C GLN A 78 13.28 14.79 7.79
N GLN A 79 12.56 15.19 8.85
CA GLN A 79 11.10 15.27 8.84
C GLN A 79 10.53 16.05 7.65
N LYS A 80 11.08 17.23 7.35
CA LYS A 80 10.63 18.05 6.20
C LYS A 80 10.82 17.35 4.86
N ILE A 81 11.97 16.71 4.64
CA ILE A 81 12.29 15.99 3.41
C ILE A 81 11.37 14.77 3.27
N VAL A 82 11.14 14.04 4.36
CA VAL A 82 10.24 12.87 4.41
C VAL A 82 8.81 13.29 4.06
N ILE A 83 8.30 14.41 4.60
CA ILE A 83 6.96 14.93 4.31
C ILE A 83 6.80 15.23 2.82
N ILE A 84 7.75 15.97 2.22
CA ILE A 84 7.71 16.30 0.79
C ILE A 84 7.73 15.01 -0.06
N SER A 85 8.62 14.09 0.30
CA SER A 85 8.82 12.84 -0.42
C SER A 85 7.61 11.91 -0.36
N LEU A 86 7.03 11.70 0.82
CA LEU A 86 5.83 10.88 0.98
C LEU A 86 4.62 11.50 0.28
N THR A 87 4.49 12.83 0.30
CA THR A 87 3.41 13.52 -0.42
C THR A 87 3.51 13.29 -1.93
N ALA A 88 4.72 13.33 -2.49
CA ALA A 88 4.94 13.00 -3.90
C ALA A 88 4.60 11.53 -4.18
N VAL A 89 5.08 10.59 -3.36
CA VAL A 89 4.78 9.15 -3.49
C VAL A 89 3.27 8.89 -3.45
N GLN A 90 2.54 9.53 -2.55
CA GLN A 90 1.08 9.43 -2.48
C GLN A 90 0.41 9.85 -3.79
N LYS A 91 0.91 10.91 -4.47
CA LYS A 91 0.40 11.28 -5.80
C LYS A 91 0.67 10.18 -6.83
N PHE A 92 1.85 9.55 -6.84
CA PHE A 92 2.10 8.42 -7.76
C PHE A 92 1.13 7.26 -7.54
N ILE A 93 0.78 6.98 -6.27
CA ILE A 93 -0.19 5.95 -5.91
C ILE A 93 -1.59 6.32 -6.41
N THR A 94 -2.10 7.50 -6.07
CA THR A 94 -3.47 7.93 -6.43
C THR A 94 -3.69 7.98 -7.94
N ASN A 95 -2.66 8.36 -8.70
CA ASN A 95 -2.75 8.46 -10.15
C ASN A 95 -2.45 7.13 -10.87
N SER A 96 -2.42 5.99 -10.15
CA SER A 96 -2.18 4.64 -10.69
C SER A 96 -0.91 4.53 -11.56
N CYS A 97 0.11 5.32 -11.24
CA CYS A 97 1.36 5.39 -12.00
C CYS A 97 2.44 4.44 -11.47
N LEU A 98 2.10 3.59 -10.51
CA LEU A 98 3.04 2.74 -9.75
C LEU A 98 3.18 1.37 -10.40
N SER A 99 4.42 0.86 -10.50
CA SER A 99 4.68 -0.54 -10.90
C SER A 99 4.69 -1.45 -9.67
N GLU A 100 4.63 -2.77 -9.87
CA GLU A 100 4.73 -3.76 -8.77
C GLU A 100 6.07 -3.64 -8.01
N GLU A 101 7.17 -3.44 -8.74
CA GLU A 101 8.48 -3.16 -8.14
C GLU A 101 8.50 -1.85 -7.33
N GLY A 102 7.91 -0.78 -7.88
CA GLY A 102 7.79 0.51 -7.22
C GLY A 102 6.98 0.43 -5.93
N ALA A 103 5.88 -0.33 -5.95
CA ALA A 103 5.08 -0.60 -4.77
C ALA A 103 5.86 -1.34 -3.68
N GLY A 104 6.65 -2.35 -4.06
CA GLY A 104 7.56 -3.04 -3.14
C GLY A 104 8.59 -2.10 -2.52
N ALA A 105 9.18 -1.20 -3.31
CA ALA A 105 10.12 -0.21 -2.82
C ALA A 105 9.46 0.78 -1.83
N VAL A 106 8.24 1.23 -2.12
CA VAL A 106 7.45 2.09 -1.22
C VAL A 106 7.17 1.39 0.11
N VAL A 107 6.71 0.13 0.10
CA VAL A 107 6.50 -0.66 1.33
C VAL A 107 7.81 -0.79 2.12
N GLY A 108 8.93 -1.00 1.44
CA GLY A 108 10.25 -1.04 2.06
C GLY A 108 10.62 0.27 2.77
N ILE A 109 10.38 1.41 2.14
CA ILE A 109 10.63 2.73 2.74
C ILE A 109 9.69 3.01 3.91
N LEU A 110 8.40 2.70 3.78
CA LEU A 110 7.41 2.87 4.86
C LEU A 110 7.80 2.05 6.09
N TRP A 111 8.29 0.83 5.89
CA TRP A 111 8.82 0.00 6.97
C TRP A 111 10.03 0.65 7.66
N ASN A 112 10.97 1.22 6.92
CA ASN A 112 12.14 1.89 7.48
C ASN A 112 11.76 3.15 8.28
N LEU A 113 10.76 3.91 7.81
CA LEU A 113 10.23 5.08 8.52
C LEU A 113 9.53 4.69 9.81
N MET A 114 8.71 3.63 9.79
CA MET A 114 8.11 3.03 10.98
C MET A 114 9.19 2.63 12.00
N CYS A 115 10.21 1.86 11.59
CA CYS A 115 11.31 1.47 12.49
C CYS A 115 12.08 2.66 13.07
N SER A 116 12.06 3.82 12.38
CA SER A 116 12.72 5.04 12.84
C SER A 116 11.78 5.95 13.64
N ASN A 117 10.50 5.60 13.82
CA ASN A 117 9.46 6.40 14.46
C ASN A 117 9.29 7.81 13.87
N ILE A 118 9.39 7.94 12.53
CA ILE A 118 9.29 9.22 11.83
C ILE A 118 7.97 9.28 11.07
N GLU A 119 7.21 10.36 11.26
CA GLU A 119 5.97 10.64 10.54
C GLU A 119 4.98 9.46 10.56
N GLU A 120 4.84 8.77 11.71
CA GLU A 120 4.06 7.53 11.87
C GLU A 120 2.64 7.60 11.26
N VAL A 121 1.93 8.70 11.52
CA VAL A 121 0.58 8.95 10.96
C VAL A 121 0.61 9.00 9.44
N ARG A 122 1.61 9.65 8.85
CA ARG A 122 1.76 9.75 7.39
C ARG A 122 2.17 8.41 6.78
N VAL A 123 2.97 7.62 7.48
CA VAL A 123 3.30 6.24 7.10
C VAL A 123 2.03 5.39 7.01
N LEU A 124 1.16 5.47 8.02
CA LEU A 124 -0.14 4.80 8.04
C LEU A 124 -1.03 5.26 6.87
N GLN A 125 -1.20 6.56 6.69
CA GLN A 125 -2.00 7.12 5.60
C GLN A 125 -1.50 6.68 4.21
N THR A 126 -0.19 6.65 4.00
CA THR A 126 0.41 6.19 2.74
C THR A 126 0.16 4.70 2.53
N THR A 127 0.22 3.90 3.59
CA THR A 127 -0.04 2.45 3.53
C THR A 127 -1.50 2.17 3.19
N ILE A 128 -2.44 2.88 3.82
CA ILE A 128 -3.87 2.80 3.49
C ILE A 128 -4.08 3.12 2.01
N LEU A 129 -3.52 4.23 1.54
CA LEU A 129 -3.66 4.66 0.16
C LEU A 129 -3.11 3.60 -0.82
N LEU A 130 -1.93 3.04 -0.53
CA LEU A 130 -1.30 2.02 -1.38
C LEU A 130 -2.18 0.77 -1.52
N LEU A 131 -2.74 0.30 -0.40
CA LEU A 131 -3.55 -0.92 -0.38
C LEU A 131 -4.98 -0.72 -0.90
N THR A 132 -5.55 0.47 -0.74
CA THR A 132 -6.91 0.78 -1.22
C THR A 132 -6.94 1.18 -2.69
N ALA A 133 -5.93 1.89 -3.18
CA ALA A 133 -5.88 2.38 -4.55
C ALA A 133 -5.41 1.33 -5.57
N SER A 134 -4.67 0.30 -5.14
CA SER A 134 -4.06 -0.66 -6.06
C SER A 134 -4.08 -2.09 -5.52
N SER A 135 -4.16 -3.08 -6.42
CA SER A 135 -3.99 -4.51 -6.12
C SER A 135 -2.56 -5.00 -6.37
N LEU A 136 -1.60 -4.07 -6.54
CA LEU A 136 -0.19 -4.37 -6.85
C LEU A 136 0.54 -5.03 -5.67
N VAL A 137 0.14 -4.73 -4.44
CA VAL A 137 0.76 -5.25 -3.23
C VAL A 137 0.05 -6.54 -2.81
N ARG A 138 0.77 -7.66 -2.92
CA ARG A 138 0.30 -9.04 -2.65
C ARG A 138 1.30 -9.82 -1.80
N ASP A 139 0.84 -10.94 -1.23
CA ASP A 139 1.66 -11.92 -0.51
C ASP A 139 2.59 -11.27 0.55
N SER A 140 3.91 -11.51 0.49
CA SER A 140 4.85 -11.01 1.50
C SER A 140 4.88 -9.48 1.64
N LEU A 141 4.64 -8.74 0.55
CA LEU A 141 4.58 -7.27 0.60
C LEU A 141 3.31 -6.80 1.31
N LEU A 142 2.19 -7.50 1.11
CA LEU A 142 0.95 -7.22 1.81
C LEU A 142 1.06 -7.57 3.29
N ALA A 143 1.66 -8.71 3.63
CA ALA A 143 1.94 -9.09 5.01
C ALA A 143 2.76 -8.01 5.72
N LYS A 144 3.82 -7.53 5.07
CA LYS A 144 4.69 -6.46 5.59
C LYS A 144 3.93 -5.14 5.72
N ALA A 145 3.10 -4.79 4.74
CA ALA A 145 2.25 -3.61 4.75
C ALA A 145 1.22 -3.65 5.90
N PHE A 146 0.62 -4.81 6.16
CA PHE A 146 -0.36 -4.97 7.22
C PHE A 146 0.30 -4.98 8.61
N THR A 147 1.43 -5.69 8.72
CA THR A 147 2.25 -5.77 9.93
C THR A 147 2.67 -4.38 10.40
N LEU A 148 3.06 -3.47 9.49
CA LEU A 148 3.46 -2.12 9.90
C LEU A 148 2.32 -1.35 10.55
N CYS A 149 1.08 -1.53 10.09
CA CYS A 149 -0.11 -0.91 10.70
C CYS A 149 -0.33 -1.45 12.11
N LEU A 150 -0.21 -2.77 12.31
CA LEU A 150 -0.33 -3.40 13.63
C LEU A 150 0.78 -2.95 14.58
N ARG A 151 2.02 -2.86 14.12
CA ARG A 151 3.13 -2.36 14.95
C ARG A 151 2.95 -0.91 15.38
N LEU A 152 2.45 -0.06 14.49
CA LEU A 152 2.15 1.34 14.83
C LEU A 152 0.92 1.47 15.74
N HIS A 153 0.02 0.49 15.75
CA HIS A 153 -1.08 0.45 16.74
C HIS A 153 -0.57 0.22 18.17
N ALA A 154 0.61 -0.39 18.34
CA ALA A 154 1.29 -0.49 19.63
C ALA A 154 2.09 0.79 20.00
N SER A 155 1.97 1.87 19.21
CA SER A 155 2.61 3.15 19.53
C SER A 155 2.04 3.76 20.82
N LYS A 156 2.82 4.63 21.47
CA LYS A 156 2.41 5.34 22.69
C LYS A 156 1.58 6.60 22.38
N THR A 157 1.54 7.01 21.11
CA THR A 157 0.88 8.25 20.69
C THR A 157 -0.58 7.98 20.32
N PRO A 158 -1.58 8.54 21.03
CA PRO A 158 -2.98 8.25 20.76
C PRO A 158 -3.42 8.55 19.32
N ALA A 159 -2.88 9.63 18.73
CA ALA A 159 -3.15 9.96 17.33
C ALA A 159 -2.66 8.86 16.35
N THR A 160 -1.47 8.30 16.61
CA THR A 160 -0.93 7.17 15.84
C THR A 160 -1.78 5.93 16.06
N VAL A 161 -2.11 5.58 17.30
CA VAL A 161 -2.94 4.41 17.64
C VAL A 161 -4.30 4.45 16.94
N ASN A 162 -5.01 5.57 17.04
CA ASN A 162 -6.32 5.75 16.41
C ASN A 162 -6.23 5.65 14.88
N THR A 163 -5.21 6.27 14.29
CA THR A 163 -4.97 6.18 12.84
C THR A 163 -4.62 4.74 12.44
N ALA A 164 -3.86 4.03 13.26
CA ALA A 164 -3.44 2.66 12.99
C ALA A 164 -4.63 1.69 13.08
N ALA A 165 -5.51 1.84 14.06
CA ALA A 165 -6.74 1.06 14.16
C ALA A 165 -7.63 1.27 12.91
N ALA A 166 -7.78 2.52 12.47
CA ALA A 166 -8.49 2.83 11.23
C ALA A 166 -7.78 2.25 9.99
N ALA A 167 -6.45 2.26 9.96
CA ALA A 167 -5.65 1.68 8.88
C ALA A 167 -5.84 0.18 8.79
N VAL A 168 -5.74 -0.54 9.91
CA VAL A 168 -5.93 -2.00 10.00
C VAL A 168 -7.29 -2.40 9.42
N ARG A 169 -8.36 -1.71 9.82
CA ARG A 169 -9.71 -1.96 9.29
C ARG A 169 -9.81 -1.69 7.78
N GLN A 170 -9.37 -0.52 7.33
CA GLN A 170 -9.43 -0.15 5.91
C GLN A 170 -8.60 -1.07 5.02
N CYS A 171 -7.40 -1.43 5.46
CA CYS A 171 -6.53 -2.34 4.72
C CYS A 171 -7.12 -3.75 4.68
N ALA A 172 -7.69 -4.25 5.78
CA ALA A 172 -8.36 -5.55 5.79
C ALA A 172 -9.56 -5.55 4.84
N SER A 173 -10.46 -4.56 4.94
CA SER A 173 -11.58 -4.41 4.01
C SER A 173 -11.11 -4.36 2.56
N ALA A 174 -10.05 -3.60 2.26
CA ALA A 174 -9.50 -3.54 0.90
C ALA A 174 -8.99 -4.90 0.41
N VAL A 175 -8.43 -5.75 1.27
CA VAL A 175 -8.01 -7.12 0.90
C VAL A 175 -9.22 -7.98 0.56
N PHE A 176 -10.28 -7.94 1.37
CA PHE A 176 -11.50 -8.70 1.13
C PHE A 176 -12.30 -8.18 -0.07
N ASP A 177 -12.36 -6.87 -0.28
CA ASP A 177 -12.97 -6.26 -1.47
C ASP A 177 -12.32 -6.76 -2.77
N ARG A 178 -11.01 -7.01 -2.76
CA ARG A 178 -10.31 -7.58 -3.92
C ARG A 178 -10.80 -9.00 -4.21
N VAL A 179 -11.07 -9.82 -3.18
CA VAL A 179 -11.60 -11.19 -3.34
C VAL A 179 -12.98 -11.15 -3.96
N VAL A 180 -13.86 -10.27 -3.47
CA VAL A 180 -15.22 -10.11 -4.04
C VAL A 180 -15.15 -9.71 -5.51
N LYS A 181 -14.25 -8.79 -5.88
CA LYS A 181 -14.04 -8.39 -7.28
C LYS A 181 -13.51 -9.55 -8.15
N ASP A 182 -12.63 -10.37 -7.60
CA ASP A 182 -12.06 -11.55 -8.27
C ASP A 182 -13.13 -12.62 -8.54
N GLU A 183 -14.02 -12.89 -7.58
CA GLU A 183 -15.15 -13.83 -7.76
C GLU A 183 -16.13 -13.36 -8.83
N VAL A 184 -16.48 -12.06 -8.84
CA VAL A 184 -17.36 -11.47 -9.85
C VAL A 184 -16.74 -11.56 -11.25
N SER A 185 -15.43 -11.33 -11.36
CA SER A 185 -14.73 -11.32 -12.65
C SER A 185 -14.49 -12.73 -13.21
N SER A 186 -14.26 -13.71 -12.33
CA SER A 186 -13.95 -15.08 -12.73
C SER A 186 -15.19 -15.92 -13.04
N GLY A 187 -16.40 -15.42 -12.76
CA GLY A 187 -17.68 -16.05 -13.13
C GLY A 187 -17.92 -17.45 -12.55
N ASN A 188 -17.01 -17.99 -11.73
CA ASN A 188 -17.04 -19.35 -11.26
C ASN A 188 -16.60 -19.44 -9.80
N LYS A 189 -17.58 -19.86 -8.99
CA LYS A 189 -17.50 -20.77 -7.84
C LYS A 189 -16.07 -20.97 -7.33
N THR A 190 -15.70 -20.22 -6.29
CA THR A 190 -14.87 -20.79 -5.22
C THR A 190 -15.38 -22.20 -4.98
N LEU A 191 -14.47 -23.19 -4.99
CA LEU A 191 -14.76 -24.60 -4.73
C LEU A 191 -15.54 -24.69 -3.42
N ARG A 192 -16.86 -24.60 -3.51
CA ARG A 192 -17.80 -24.87 -2.43
C ARG A 192 -17.83 -26.38 -2.30
N SER A 193 -16.74 -26.92 -1.76
CA SER A 193 -16.69 -28.29 -1.31
C SER A 193 -17.81 -28.44 -0.27
N GLU A 194 -18.74 -29.35 -0.54
CA GLU A 194 -19.76 -29.77 0.42
C GLU A 194 -19.12 -30.45 1.64
N ASP A 195 -17.88 -30.93 1.49
CA ASP A 195 -17.10 -31.50 2.56
C ASP A 195 -16.27 -30.44 3.29
N VAL A 196 -16.29 -30.49 4.63
CA VAL A 196 -15.43 -29.74 5.58
C VAL A 196 -13.98 -30.25 5.52
N ALA A 197 -13.49 -30.56 4.31
CA ALA A 197 -12.10 -30.88 4.10
C ALA A 197 -11.26 -29.60 4.29
N PRO A 198 -10.06 -29.70 4.87
CA PRO A 198 -9.17 -28.54 4.99
C PRO A 198 -8.90 -27.97 3.60
N VAL A 199 -9.22 -26.69 3.41
CA VAL A 199 -8.99 -25.98 2.14
C VAL A 199 -7.50 -26.01 1.83
N ASN A 200 -7.13 -26.57 0.68
CA ASN A 200 -5.75 -26.48 0.22
C ASN A 200 -5.47 -25.06 -0.28
N ILE A 201 -4.67 -24.31 0.50
CA ILE A 201 -4.32 -22.92 0.24
C ILE A 201 -3.67 -22.73 -1.15
N ALA A 202 -3.04 -23.78 -1.68
CA ALA A 202 -2.41 -23.77 -3.00
C ALA A 202 -3.42 -23.61 -4.15
N ASP A 203 -4.66 -24.07 -3.96
CA ASP A 203 -5.72 -24.06 -4.98
C ASP A 203 -6.50 -22.73 -5.00
N LEU A 204 -6.27 -21.86 -4.01
CA LEU A 204 -6.88 -20.54 -3.94
C LEU A 204 -6.24 -19.56 -4.92
N SER A 205 -7.06 -18.66 -5.48
CA SER A 205 -6.57 -17.51 -6.24
C SER A 205 -5.61 -16.67 -5.37
N PRO A 206 -4.62 -15.98 -5.96
CA PRO A 206 -3.65 -15.20 -5.19
C PRO A 206 -4.30 -14.20 -4.22
N VAL A 207 -5.42 -13.60 -4.62
CA VAL A 207 -6.17 -12.63 -3.80
C VAL A 207 -6.91 -13.32 -2.65
N SER A 208 -7.54 -14.47 -2.93
CA SER A 208 -8.22 -15.29 -1.91
C SER A 208 -7.23 -15.83 -0.87
N ARG A 209 -6.02 -16.20 -1.32
CA ARG A 209 -4.92 -16.66 -0.46
C ARG A 209 -4.47 -15.58 0.51
N ASP A 210 -4.31 -14.34 0.04
CA ASP A 210 -3.95 -13.20 0.88
C ASP A 210 -5.01 -12.95 1.97
N ALA A 211 -6.30 -12.96 1.60
CA ALA A 211 -7.40 -12.78 2.56
C ALA A 211 -7.48 -13.93 3.58
N TYR A 212 -7.31 -15.18 3.12
CA TYR A 212 -7.29 -16.36 3.98
C TYR A 212 -6.16 -16.30 5.02
N ARG A 213 -4.93 -16.02 4.59
CA ARG A 213 -3.77 -15.91 5.48
C ARG A 213 -3.92 -14.76 6.48
N LEU A 214 -4.45 -13.63 6.02
CA LEU A 214 -4.74 -12.49 6.90
C LEU A 214 -5.73 -12.88 7.99
N PHE A 215 -6.86 -13.49 7.62
CA PHE A 215 -7.89 -13.91 8.58
C PHE A 215 -7.36 -14.97 9.56
N GLN A 216 -6.65 -15.98 9.03
CA GLN A 216 -6.04 -17.04 9.83
C GLN A 216 -5.09 -16.47 10.88
N ASP A 217 -4.18 -15.57 10.49
CA ASP A 217 -3.22 -15.00 11.42
C ASP A 217 -3.86 -14.06 12.45
N ILE A 218 -4.93 -13.34 12.10
CA ILE A 218 -5.70 -12.56 13.08
C ILE A 218 -6.33 -13.50 14.12
N CYS A 219 -6.91 -14.63 13.69
CA CYS A 219 -7.44 -15.65 14.60
C CYS A 219 -6.35 -16.26 15.48
N ALA A 220 -5.20 -16.60 14.91
CA ALA A 220 -4.04 -17.12 15.67
C ALA A 220 -3.60 -16.13 16.74
N LEU A 221 -3.45 -14.85 16.38
CA LEU A 221 -3.09 -13.78 17.32
C LEU A 221 -4.10 -13.60 18.46
N LEU A 222 -5.40 -13.81 18.21
CA LEU A 222 -6.43 -13.76 19.25
C LEU A 222 -6.39 -14.96 20.20
N SER A 223 -5.92 -16.10 19.70
CA SER A 223 -5.73 -17.35 20.45
C SER A 223 -4.36 -17.42 21.15
N ASP A 224 -3.57 -16.34 21.14
CA ASP A 224 -2.17 -16.28 21.61
C ASP A 224 -1.23 -17.26 20.87
N GLU A 225 -1.58 -17.67 19.66
CA GLU A 225 -0.73 -18.46 18.78
C GLU A 225 0.17 -17.58 17.91
N SER A 226 1.27 -18.16 17.41
CA SER A 226 2.17 -17.43 16.53
C SER A 226 1.61 -17.34 15.10
N PRO A 227 1.47 -16.14 14.52
CA PRO A 227 1.07 -15.99 13.12
C PRO A 227 2.11 -16.60 12.18
N THR A 228 1.65 -17.10 11.04
CA THR A 228 2.50 -17.78 10.05
C THR A 228 2.94 -16.87 8.91
N TRP A 229 2.16 -15.83 8.61
CA TRP A 229 2.35 -14.94 7.48
C TRP A 229 2.70 -13.51 7.93
N LEU A 230 2.06 -12.98 8.98
CA LEU A 230 2.37 -11.71 9.60
C LEU A 230 3.57 -11.87 10.55
N THR A 231 4.72 -11.32 10.17
CA THR A 231 5.96 -11.47 10.93
C THR A 231 6.27 -10.26 11.80
N GLY A 232 6.79 -10.45 13.02
CA GLY A 232 7.32 -9.35 13.83
C GLY A 232 6.25 -8.54 14.57
N ILE A 233 5.10 -9.16 14.84
CA ILE A 233 4.09 -8.64 15.77
C ILE A 233 4.52 -9.03 17.18
N THR A 234 4.64 -8.05 18.07
CA THR A 234 5.00 -8.25 19.48
C THR A 234 3.84 -8.04 20.42
N GLU A 235 2.92 -7.13 20.07
CA GLU A 235 1.75 -6.78 20.86
C GLU A 235 0.54 -6.71 19.92
N PHE A 236 -0.57 -7.30 20.36
CA PHE A 236 -1.82 -7.31 19.60
C PHE A 236 -3.00 -7.01 20.52
N SER A 237 -3.81 -6.02 20.14
CA SER A 237 -5.01 -5.67 20.90
C SER A 237 -6.13 -6.64 20.57
N ARG A 238 -6.53 -7.45 21.56
CA ARG A 238 -7.67 -8.37 21.42
C ARG A 238 -8.96 -7.65 21.04
N ALA A 239 -9.21 -6.47 21.60
CA ALA A 239 -10.37 -5.66 21.26
C ALA A 239 -10.39 -5.31 19.77
N LEU A 240 -9.27 -4.82 19.23
CA LEU A 240 -9.15 -4.50 17.81
C LEU A 240 -9.32 -5.75 16.93
N GLY A 241 -8.72 -6.88 17.32
CA GLY A 241 -8.83 -8.12 16.57
C GLY A 241 -10.24 -8.68 16.52
N LEU A 242 -10.96 -8.67 17.64
CA LEU A 242 -12.36 -9.12 17.71
C LEU A 242 -13.28 -8.20 16.90
N GLU A 243 -13.15 -6.89 17.05
CA GLU A 243 -13.88 -5.91 16.23
C GLU A 243 -13.61 -6.10 14.74
N LEU A 244 -12.36 -6.41 14.38
CA LEU A 244 -11.97 -6.64 13.00
C LEU A 244 -12.62 -7.92 12.44
N ILE A 245 -12.56 -9.03 13.17
CA ILE A 245 -13.23 -10.28 12.76
C ILE A 245 -14.72 -10.06 12.60
N GLU A 246 -15.38 -9.44 13.59
CA GLU A 246 -16.79 -9.13 13.55
C GLU A 246 -17.12 -8.30 12.30
N SER A 247 -16.37 -7.22 12.07
CA SER A 247 -16.52 -6.36 10.90
C SER A 247 -16.40 -7.13 9.59
N LEU A 248 -15.38 -7.98 9.44
CA LEU A 248 -15.16 -8.76 8.22
C LEU A 248 -16.28 -9.78 7.99
N VAL A 249 -16.69 -10.53 9.02
CA VAL A 249 -17.74 -11.54 8.90
C VAL A 249 -19.10 -10.90 8.57
N LEU A 250 -19.41 -9.74 9.16
CA LEU A 250 -20.65 -9.02 8.92
C LEU A 250 -20.69 -8.35 7.53
N HIS A 251 -19.59 -7.79 7.05
CA HIS A 251 -19.54 -7.08 5.76
C HIS A 251 -19.35 -8.02 4.57
N TYR A 252 -18.72 -9.19 4.76
CA TYR A 252 -18.45 -10.15 3.69
C TYR A 252 -19.12 -11.52 3.91
N PRO A 253 -20.42 -11.59 4.24
CA PRO A 253 -21.07 -12.84 4.62
C PRO A 253 -21.02 -13.88 3.49
N GLY A 254 -20.99 -13.45 2.22
CA GLY A 254 -20.89 -14.35 1.06
C GLY A 254 -19.56 -15.11 0.96
N LEU A 255 -18.49 -14.59 1.55
CA LEU A 255 -17.17 -15.24 1.59
C LEU A 255 -17.06 -16.25 2.75
N PHE A 256 -17.79 -16.02 3.84
CA PHE A 256 -17.73 -16.87 5.04
C PHE A 256 -18.86 -17.91 5.12
N ARG A 257 -19.98 -17.70 4.43
CA ARG A 257 -21.09 -18.66 4.41
C ARG A 257 -20.93 -19.64 3.25
N GLN A 258 -21.04 -20.93 3.55
CA GLN A 258 -21.42 -21.91 2.54
C GLN A 258 -22.84 -21.56 2.06
N VAL A 259 -22.99 -21.19 0.81
CA VAL A 259 -24.33 -21.19 0.19
C VAL A 259 -24.57 -22.62 -0.25
N SER A 260 -25.34 -23.35 0.54
CA SER A 260 -26.05 -24.54 0.06
C SER A 260 -26.95 -24.07 -1.08
N LEU A 261 -26.59 -24.41 -2.32
CA LEU A 261 -27.50 -24.31 -3.45
C LEU A 261 -28.50 -25.45 -3.30
N SER A 262 -29.61 -25.19 -2.61
CA SER A 262 -30.82 -26.03 -2.65
C SER A 262 -31.62 -25.77 -3.92
#